data_AF-D3VKI9-F1
#
_entry.id   AF-D3VKI9-F1
#
_cell.length_a   1.000
_cell.length_b   1.000
_cell.length_c   1.000
_cell.angle_alpha   90.00
_cell.angle_beta   90.00
_cell.angle_gamma   90.00
#
_symmetry.space_group_name_H-M   'P 1'
#
loop_
_entity.id
_entity.type
_entity.pdbx_description
1 polymer ?
#
loop_
_entity_poly.entity_id
_entity_poly.type
_entity_poly.pdbx_seq_one_letter_code
_entity_poly.pdbx_strand_id
1 'polypeptide(L)'
;MLNKSKAGARSGHYRLVYFDEAGFAASPPVQYGWSPRGKPQEHDRRSVLGALNYTDNTLFYQTTSGSITRDDVIDFLEQVAQQGDNRLTFLVLDNARIHHGIEEQIRNGG
;
A
#
# COMPACT_ATOMS: atom_id res chain seq x y z
N MET A 1 2.85 -17.48 13.89
CA MET A 1 2.54 -16.10 14.34
C MET A 1 1.26 -15.59 13.68
N LEU A 2 1.18 -15.53 12.35
CA LEU A 2 0.02 -15.01 11.61
C LEU A 2 -1.33 -15.67 11.94
N ASN A 3 -1.38 -16.99 12.17
CA ASN A 3 -2.63 -17.68 12.51
C ASN A 3 -3.23 -17.19 13.85
N LYS A 4 -2.37 -16.86 14.83
CA LYS A 4 -2.83 -16.27 16.09
C LYS A 4 -3.35 -14.85 15.86
N SER A 5 -2.65 -14.06 15.04
CA SER A 5 -3.08 -12.73 14.62
C SER A 5 -4.48 -12.76 14.01
N LYS A 6 -4.70 -13.66 13.04
CA LYS A 6 -6.02 -13.87 12.41
C LYS A 6 -7.11 -14.27 13.40
N ALA A 7 -6.80 -15.16 14.35
CA ALA A 7 -7.76 -15.59 15.36
C ALA A 7 -8.21 -14.43 16.26
N GLY A 8 -7.27 -13.66 16.81
CA GLY A 8 -7.64 -12.53 17.68
C GLY A 8 -8.36 -11.40 16.94
N ALA A 9 -8.07 -11.19 15.65
CA ALA A 9 -8.83 -10.26 14.82
C ALA A 9 -10.28 -10.71 14.61
N ARG A 10 -10.50 -12.01 14.33
CA ARG A 10 -11.86 -12.58 14.23
C ARG A 10 -12.64 -12.49 15.55
N SER A 11 -11.94 -12.61 16.67
CA SER A 11 -12.52 -12.43 18.01
C SER A 11 -12.76 -10.96 18.38
N GLY A 12 -12.38 -10.00 17.53
CA GLY A 12 -12.63 -8.58 17.74
C GLY A 12 -11.65 -7.88 18.69
N HIS A 13 -10.60 -8.56 19.17
CA HIS A 13 -9.64 -7.99 20.13
C HIS A 13 -8.81 -6.84 19.54
N TYR A 14 -8.54 -6.90 18.25
CA TYR A 14 -7.78 -5.89 17.51
C TYR A 14 -8.18 -5.94 16.03
N ARG A 15 -7.85 -4.87 15.30
CA ARG A 15 -7.97 -4.83 13.84
C ARG A 15 -6.72 -5.44 13.21
N LEU A 16 -6.89 -6.16 12.09
CA LEU A 16 -5.77 -6.71 11.32
C LEU A 16 -5.88 -6.22 9.88
N VAL A 17 -4.84 -5.53 9.41
CA VAL A 17 -4.78 -4.95 8.07
C VAL A 17 -3.58 -5.53 7.34
N TYR A 18 -3.79 -5.96 6.09
CA TYR A 18 -2.70 -6.30 5.17
C TYR A 18 -2.47 -5.10 4.27
N PHE A 19 -1.22 -4.70 4.11
CA PHE A 19 -0.85 -3.62 3.22
C PHE A 19 0.15 -4.10 2.18
N ASP A 20 -0.03 -3.63 0.96
CA ASP A 20 0.84 -3.93 -0.18
C ASP A 20 0.77 -2.81 -1.23
N GLU A 21 1.72 -2.85 -2.16
CA GLU A 21 1.87 -1.90 -3.25
C GLU A 21 1.79 -2.60 -4.60
N ALA A 22 1.09 -1.98 -5.55
CA ALA A 22 0.96 -2.51 -6.91
C ALA A 22 1.25 -1.44 -7.96
N GLY A 23 2.12 -1.77 -8.92
CA GLY A 23 2.39 -0.94 -10.10
C GLY A 23 1.63 -1.42 -11.33
N PHE A 24 0.94 -0.51 -12.01
CA PHE A 24 0.23 -0.75 -13.26
C PHE A 24 0.82 0.15 -14.35
N ALA A 25 1.23 -0.44 -15.47
CA ALA A 25 1.71 0.29 -16.63
C ALA A 25 0.73 0.12 -17.79
N ALA A 26 0.41 1.20 -18.49
CA ALA A 26 -0.31 1.18 -19.77
C ALA A 26 0.61 0.73 -20.92
N SER A 27 1.51 -0.22 -20.64
CA SER A 27 2.38 -0.84 -21.63
C SER A 27 1.65 -2.06 -22.22
N PRO A 28 1.34 -2.07 -23.52
CA PRO A 28 0.78 -3.24 -24.15
C PRO A 28 1.78 -4.41 -24.09
N PRO A 29 1.31 -5.68 -24.07
CA PRO A 29 2.19 -6.85 -24.09
C PRO A 29 3.14 -6.87 -25.29
N VAL A 30 2.72 -6.25 -26.40
CA VAL A 30 3.54 -6.04 -27.60
C VAL A 30 4.05 -4.60 -27.59
N GLN A 31 5.34 -4.43 -27.31
CA GLN A 31 6.00 -3.11 -27.21
C GLN A 31 6.36 -2.49 -28.58
N TYR A 32 6.03 -3.17 -29.69
CA TYR A 32 6.20 -2.64 -31.05
C TYR A 32 4.98 -1.79 -31.42
N GLY A 33 5.07 -0.49 -31.15
CA GLY A 33 4.10 0.51 -31.58
C GLY A 33 4.62 1.38 -32.72
N TRP A 34 3.72 1.92 -33.54
CA TRP A 34 4.07 2.97 -34.49
C TRP A 34 4.32 4.27 -33.74
N SER A 35 5.57 4.74 -33.73
CA SER A 35 5.97 6.00 -33.12
C SER A 35 6.92 6.78 -34.04
N PRO A 36 7.01 8.12 -33.92
CA PRO A 36 7.95 8.91 -34.71
C PRO A 36 9.39 8.42 -34.54
N ARG A 37 10.19 8.49 -35.60
CA ARG A 37 11.61 8.10 -35.56
C ARG A 37 12.33 8.88 -34.45
N GLY A 38 13.01 8.15 -33.56
CA GLY A 38 13.74 8.70 -32.43
C GLY A 38 12.88 9.07 -31.21
N LYS A 39 11.57 8.81 -31.22
CA LYS A 39 10.65 9.04 -30.10
C LYS A 39 9.96 7.73 -29.70
N PRO A 40 10.59 6.88 -28.88
CA PRO A 40 9.92 5.69 -28.36
C PRO A 40 8.63 6.09 -27.62
N GLN A 41 7.65 5.20 -27.65
CA GLN A 41 6.37 5.43 -26.97
C GLN A 41 6.58 5.40 -25.45
N GLU A 42 6.20 6.47 -24.77
CA GLU A 42 6.15 6.50 -23.30
C GLU A 42 4.87 5.82 -22.81
N HIS A 43 4.96 5.11 -21.69
CA HIS A 43 3.82 4.44 -21.07
C HIS A 43 3.51 5.09 -19.74
N ASP A 44 2.24 5.45 -19.55
CA ASP A 44 1.75 5.91 -18.26
C ASP A 44 1.88 4.79 -17.24
N ARG A 45 2.45 5.13 -16.08
CA ARG A 45 2.51 4.25 -14.92
C ARG A 45 1.70 4.84 -13.77
N ARG A 46 0.84 4.02 -13.20
CA ARG A 46 0.12 4.27 -11.95
C ARG A 46 0.63 3.31 -10.90
N SER A 47 0.77 3.77 -9.68
CA SER A 47 1.01 2.92 -8.53
C SER A 47 -0.17 3.00 -7.58
N VAL A 48 -0.43 1.92 -6.85
CA VAL A 48 -1.55 1.78 -5.94
C VAL A 48 -1.01 1.35 -4.58
N LEU A 49 -1.38 2.10 -3.56
CA LEU A 49 -1.27 1.72 -2.15
C LEU A 49 -2.57 1.04 -1.76
N GLY A 50 -2.51 -0.16 -1.19
CA GLY A 50 -3.69 -0.92 -0.78
C GLY A 50 -3.59 -1.38 0.66
N ALA A 51 -4.65 -1.17 1.44
CA ALA A 51 -4.82 -1.68 2.80
C ALA A 51 -6.12 -2.48 2.90
N LEU A 52 -6.01 -3.80 3.03
CA LEU A 52 -7.12 -4.73 3.15
C LEU A 52 -7.37 -5.07 4.62
N ASN A 53 -8.55 -4.73 5.12
CA ASN A 53 -9.01 -5.14 6.44
C ASN A 53 -9.42 -6.62 6.42
N TYR A 54 -8.81 -7.42 7.30
CA TYR A 54 -8.98 -8.87 7.32
C TYR A 54 -10.39 -9.31 7.71
N THR A 55 -11.07 -8.61 8.61
CA THR A 55 -12.31 -9.11 9.22
C THR A 55 -13.54 -8.88 8.36
N ASP A 56 -13.60 -7.74 7.66
CA ASP A 56 -14.74 -7.34 6.84
C ASP A 56 -14.44 -7.31 5.33
N ASN A 57 -13.19 -7.63 4.93
CA ASN A 57 -12.71 -7.57 3.55
C ASN A 57 -12.85 -6.19 2.88
N THR A 58 -12.84 -5.11 3.68
CA THR A 58 -12.85 -3.75 3.14
C THR A 58 -11.45 -3.35 2.65
N LEU A 59 -11.38 -2.78 1.45
CA LEU A 59 -10.14 -2.29 0.85
C LEU A 59 -10.11 -0.76 0.85
N PHE A 60 -9.11 -0.21 1.51
CA PHE A 60 -8.73 1.20 1.40
C PHE A 60 -7.59 1.29 0.40
N TYR A 61 -7.66 2.22 -0.56
CA TYR A 61 -6.62 2.35 -1.56
C TYR A 61 -6.42 3.79 -2.01
N GLN A 62 -5.22 4.09 -2.47
CA GLN A 62 -4.86 5.38 -3.07
C GLN A 62 -4.04 5.14 -4.33
N THR A 63 -4.25 5.96 -5.35
CA THR A 63 -3.54 5.87 -6.63
C THR A 63 -2.61 7.07 -6.80
N THR A 64 -1.36 6.81 -7.18
CA THR A 64 -0.36 7.85 -7.44
C THR A 64 0.20 7.72 -8.86
N SER A 65 0.51 8.86 -9.48
CA SER A 65 1.25 8.89 -10.76
C SER A 65 2.71 8.56 -10.51
N GLY A 66 3.29 7.60 -11.24
CA GLY A 66 4.71 7.29 -11.08
C GLY A 66 5.02 6.47 -9.83
N SER A 67 6.16 6.75 -9.17
CA SER A 67 6.67 5.96 -8.05
C SER A 67 6.05 6.38 -6.73
N ILE A 68 5.85 5.42 -5.84
CA ILE A 68 5.49 5.64 -4.44
C ILE A 68 6.77 5.99 -3.67
N THR A 69 6.70 7.05 -2.87
CA THR A 69 7.74 7.45 -1.92
C THR A 69 7.39 6.98 -0.51
N ARG A 70 8.34 7.04 0.43
CA ARG A 70 8.06 6.70 1.83
C ARG A 70 7.02 7.64 2.45
N ASP A 71 7.08 8.93 2.12
CA ASP A 71 6.12 9.92 2.63
C ASP A 71 4.69 9.58 2.17
N ASP A 72 4.52 9.16 0.90
CA ASP A 72 3.23 8.68 0.40
C ASP A 72 2.69 7.48 1.21
N VAL A 73 3.58 6.56 1.63
CA VAL A 73 3.20 5.41 2.46
C VAL A 73 2.77 5.87 3.85
N ILE A 74 3.51 6.79 4.47
CA ILE A 74 3.18 7.31 5.81
C ILE A 74 1.83 8.01 5.79
N ASP A 75 1.62 8.95 4.87
CA ASP A 75 0.36 9.70 4.72
C ASP A 75 -0.82 8.75 4.49
N PHE A 76 -0.62 7.70 3.71
CA PHE A 76 -1.64 6.67 3.47
C PHE A 76 -1.95 5.87 4.75
N LEU A 77 -0.93 5.44 5.50
CA LEU A 77 -1.12 4.67 6.73
C LEU A 77 -1.78 5.50 7.83
N GLU A 78 -1.50 6.81 7.89
CA GLU A 78 -2.22 7.73 8.79
C GLU A 78 -3.72 7.79 8.45
N GLN A 79 -4.07 7.89 7.17
CA GLN A 79 -5.47 7.84 6.73
C GLN A 79 -6.13 6.50 7.07
N VAL A 80 -5.41 5.37 6.90
CA VAL A 80 -5.91 4.04 7.27
C VAL A 80 -6.14 3.92 8.78
N ALA A 81 -5.27 4.54 9.59
CA ALA A 81 -5.40 4.57 11.05
C ALA A 81 -6.62 5.39 11.49
N GLN A 82 -6.88 6.54 10.86
CA GLN A 82 -8.05 7.39 11.12
C GLN A 82 -9.38 6.70 10.84
N GLN A 83 -9.41 5.74 9.92
CA GLN A 83 -10.60 4.94 9.59
C GLN A 83 -10.83 3.76 10.53
N GLY A 84 -9.91 3.52 11.48
CA GLY A 84 -10.09 2.51 12.51
C GLY A 84 -11.12 2.91 13.56
N ASP A 85 -11.53 1.94 14.37
CA ASP A 85 -12.53 2.12 15.44
C ASP A 85 -11.89 2.13 16.82
N ASN A 86 -10.76 2.85 16.94
CA ASN A 86 -9.94 3.00 18.15
C ASN A 86 -9.33 1.71 18.72
N ARG A 87 -9.54 0.55 18.10
CA ARG A 87 -8.86 -0.69 18.47
C ARG A 87 -7.40 -0.63 18.06
N LEU A 88 -6.54 -1.35 18.80
CA LEU A 88 -5.18 -1.64 18.36
C LEU A 88 -5.23 -2.23 16.94
N THR A 89 -4.42 -1.69 16.03
CA THR A 89 -4.35 -2.17 14.64
C THR A 89 -3.01 -2.86 14.42
N PHE A 90 -3.06 -4.14 14.04
CA PHE A 90 -1.91 -4.87 13.55
C PHE A 90 -1.83 -4.68 12.04
N LEU A 91 -0.74 -4.06 11.59
CA LEU A 91 -0.42 -3.90 10.19
C LEU A 91 0.54 -5.00 9.75
N VAL A 92 0.20 -5.72 8.70
CA VAL A 92 1.05 -6.75 8.07
C VAL A 92 1.59 -6.17 6.78
N LEU A 93 2.91 -6.09 6.70
CA LEU A 93 3.68 -5.52 5.60
C LEU A 93 4.69 -6.57 5.13
N ASP A 94 5.11 -6.48 3.87
CA ASP A 94 6.29 -7.18 3.42
C ASP A 94 7.58 -6.48 3.94
N ASN A 95 8.75 -7.02 3.62
CA ASN A 95 10.03 -6.45 4.04
C ASN A 95 10.67 -5.59 2.92
N ALA A 96 9.87 -4.83 2.17
CA ALA A 96 10.40 -3.92 1.15
C ALA A 96 11.18 -2.76 1.79
N ARG A 97 12.24 -2.31 1.11
CA ARG A 97 13.16 -1.26 1.60
C ARG A 97 12.45 0.07 1.91
N ILE A 98 11.41 0.38 1.15
CA ILE A 98 10.59 1.58 1.33
C ILE A 98 9.87 1.60 2.68
N HIS A 99 9.61 0.43 3.28
CA HIS A 99 8.97 0.30 4.59
C HIS A 99 9.94 0.43 5.76
N HIS A 100 11.24 0.29 5.53
CA HIS A 100 12.24 0.41 6.60
C HIS A 100 12.23 1.83 7.16
N GLY A 101 12.40 2.05 8.46
CA GLY A 101 12.49 3.41 9.02
C GLY A 101 11.19 4.21 9.00
N ILE A 102 10.06 3.62 8.58
CA ILE A 102 8.73 4.22 8.79
C ILE A 102 8.48 4.40 10.29
N GLU A 103 8.92 3.44 11.10
CA GLU A 103 8.81 3.48 12.56
C GLU A 103 9.52 4.68 13.19
N GLU A 104 10.66 5.12 12.64
CA GLU A 104 11.42 6.25 13.15
C GLU A 104 10.75 7.59 12.83
N GLN A 105 10.17 7.73 11.63
CA GLN A 105 9.45 8.94 11.24
C GLN A 105 8.13 9.08 12.00
N ILE A 106 7.38 7.98 12.18
CA ILE A 106 6.13 8.00 12.98
C ILE A 106 6.42 8.36 14.45
N ARG A 107 7.53 7.88 15.03
CA ARG A 107 7.87 8.17 16.43
C ARG A 107 8.33 9.61 16.67
N ASN A 108 8.90 10.26 15.67
CA ASN A 108 9.46 11.61 15.79
C ASN A 108 8.50 12.72 15.30
N GLY A 109 7.37 12.36 14.68
CA GLY A 109 6.36 13.28 14.15
C GLY A 109 5.10 13.47 15.02
N GLY A 110 5.09 12.91 16.23
CA GLY A 110 4.01 13.05 17.22
C GLY A 110 4.17 14.23 18.17
#